data_AF-A0AAW4RP96-F1
#
_entry.id   AF-A0AAW4RP96-F1
#
_cell.length_a   1.000
_cell.length_b   1.000
_cell.length_c   1.000
_cell.angle_alpha   90.00
_cell.angle_beta   90.00
_cell.angle_gamma   90.00
#
_symmetry.space_group_name_H-M   'P 1'
#
loop_
_entity.id
_entity.type
_entity.pdbx_description
1 polymer ?
#
loop_
_entity_poly.entity_id
_entity_poly.type
_entity_poly.pdbx_seq_one_letter_code
_entity_poly.pdbx_strand_id
1 'polypeptide(L)'
;MKPIAVLLAGLIMAPACAAAIPEKMDITEMANCTAAAMKSGDRALWNEWLAGLKKRYALVYPAKSAAEIEQYAIGRVQDKRKRLQGMGIDSTSANRDYLAKNCKS
;
A
#
# COMPACT_ATOMS: atom_id res chain seq x y z
N MET A 1 -15.00 -2.20 55.17
CA MET A 1 -15.26 -1.37 53.97
C MET A 1 -13.95 -1.29 53.19
N LYS A 2 -13.86 -1.88 52.00
CA LYS A 2 -12.66 -1.86 51.11
C LYS A 2 -13.07 -1.20 49.79
N PRO A 3 -12.35 -0.19 49.30
CA PRO A 3 -12.69 0.43 48.02
C PRO A 3 -12.19 -0.43 46.87
N ILE A 4 -13.08 -0.71 45.92
CA ILE A 4 -12.77 -1.35 44.64
C ILE A 4 -12.21 -0.26 43.73
N ALA A 5 -10.92 -0.34 43.44
CA ALA A 5 -10.28 0.50 42.42
C ALA A 5 -10.66 -0.04 41.04
N VAL A 6 -11.48 0.72 40.31
CA VAL A 6 -11.81 0.47 38.90
C VAL A 6 -10.62 0.92 38.05
N LEU A 7 -9.85 -0.05 37.55
CA LEU A 7 -8.81 0.19 36.54
C LEU A 7 -9.49 0.35 35.17
N LEU A 8 -9.71 1.60 34.77
CA LEU A 8 -9.95 1.97 33.38
C LEU A 8 -8.67 1.76 32.58
N ALA A 9 -8.55 0.60 31.94
CA ALA A 9 -7.56 0.37 30.89
C ALA A 9 -7.96 1.20 29.66
N GLY A 10 -7.41 2.41 29.57
CA GLY A 10 -7.47 3.21 28.36
C GLY A 10 -6.75 2.48 27.23
N LEU A 11 -7.48 2.03 26.22
CA LEU A 11 -6.93 1.56 24.97
C LEU A 11 -6.29 2.77 24.26
N ILE A 12 -4.97 2.91 24.39
CA ILE A 12 -4.21 3.86 23.58
C ILE A 12 -4.20 3.27 22.17
N MET A 13 -5.06 3.79 21.28
CA MET A 13 -4.96 3.53 19.84
C MET A 13 -3.63 4.12 19.38
N ALA A 14 -2.61 3.27 19.25
CA ALA A 14 -1.37 3.67 18.61
C ALA A 14 -1.69 4.16 17.19
N PRO A 15 -1.15 5.31 16.75
CA PRO A 15 -1.26 5.72 15.36
C PRO A 15 -0.62 4.63 14.52
N ALA A 16 -1.41 4.00 13.64
CA ALA A 16 -0.88 3.17 12.59
C ALA A 16 0.12 4.03 11.82
N CYS A 17 1.41 3.77 11.99
CA CYS A 17 2.45 4.39 11.19
C CYS A 17 2.14 3.97 9.75
N ALA A 18 1.48 4.88 9.02
CA ALA A 18 1.36 4.83 7.57
C ALA A 18 2.78 4.58 7.04
N ALA A 19 2.95 3.50 6.28
CA ALA A 19 4.27 3.13 5.80
C ALA A 19 4.67 4.18 4.77
N ALA A 20 5.44 5.18 5.20
CA ALA A 20 5.78 6.34 4.37
C ALA A 20 6.34 5.88 3.03
N ILE A 21 5.58 6.11 1.96
CA ILE A 21 5.98 5.76 0.60
C ILE A 21 7.27 6.53 0.28
N PRO A 22 8.36 5.84 -0.13
CA PRO A 22 9.64 6.52 -0.32
C PRO A 22 9.56 7.57 -1.43
N GLU A 23 9.89 8.82 -1.14
CA GLU A 23 9.69 9.96 -2.06
C GLU A 23 10.38 9.76 -3.42
N LYS A 24 11.55 9.12 -3.43
CA LYS A 24 12.40 8.92 -4.61
C LYS A 24 12.25 7.56 -5.29
N MET A 25 11.34 6.70 -4.83
CA MET A 25 11.08 5.40 -5.46
C MET A 25 10.61 5.58 -6.90
N ASP A 26 11.08 4.74 -7.82
CA ASP A 26 10.62 4.78 -9.21
C ASP A 26 9.12 4.46 -9.32
N ILE A 27 8.41 5.07 -10.27
CA ILE A 27 6.95 4.89 -10.41
C ILE A 27 6.58 3.44 -10.81
N THR A 28 7.47 2.72 -11.48
CA THR A 28 7.31 1.30 -11.82
C THR A 28 7.50 0.41 -10.61
N GLU A 29 8.51 0.68 -9.79
CA GLU A 29 8.72 0.00 -8.49
C GLU A 29 7.54 0.24 -7.57
N MET A 30 7.07 1.48 -7.53
CA MET A 30 5.89 1.87 -6.79
C MET A 30 4.67 1.05 -7.21
N ALA A 31 4.44 0.87 -8.51
CA ALA A 31 3.36 0.02 -9.01
C ALA A 31 3.53 -1.47 -8.64
N ASN A 32 4.76 -2.00 -8.54
CA ASN A 32 5.00 -3.36 -8.03
C ASN A 32 4.62 -3.44 -6.55
N CYS A 33 5.02 -2.45 -5.74
CA CYS A 33 4.68 -2.37 -4.32
C CYS A 33 3.17 -2.24 -4.11
N THR A 34 2.48 -1.43 -4.91
CA THR A 34 1.02 -1.32 -4.89
C THR A 34 0.37 -2.66 -5.26
N ALA A 35 0.89 -3.39 -6.26
CA ALA A 35 0.40 -4.72 -6.61
C ALA A 35 0.61 -5.76 -5.50
N ALA A 36 1.76 -5.73 -4.83
CA ALA A 36 2.02 -6.59 -3.68
C ALA A 36 1.11 -6.24 -2.49
N ALA A 37 0.89 -4.95 -2.22
CA ALA A 37 -0.04 -4.46 -1.19
C ALA A 37 -1.46 -4.96 -1.44
N MET A 38 -1.95 -4.91 -2.68
CA MET A 38 -3.25 -5.46 -3.07
C MET A 38 -3.42 -6.93 -2.70
N LYS A 39 -2.36 -7.74 -2.83
CA LYS A 39 -2.37 -9.19 -2.56
C LYS A 39 -1.95 -9.56 -1.14
N SER A 40 -1.49 -8.60 -0.34
CA SER A 40 -1.04 -8.81 1.05
C SER A 40 -2.18 -9.09 2.06
N GLY A 41 -3.42 -8.76 1.66
CA GLY A 41 -4.60 -8.81 2.54
C GLY A 41 -4.80 -7.56 3.39
N ASP A 42 -3.86 -6.60 3.37
CA ASP A 42 -3.99 -5.33 4.07
C ASP A 42 -4.62 -4.26 3.17
N ARG A 43 -5.90 -3.98 3.42
CA ARG A 43 -6.66 -2.99 2.64
C ARG A 43 -6.19 -1.56 2.88
N ALA A 44 -5.75 -1.23 4.09
CA ALA A 44 -5.28 0.10 4.42
C ALA A 44 -3.97 0.39 3.66
N LEU A 45 -3.04 -0.56 3.69
CA LEU A 45 -1.79 -0.49 2.95
C LEU A 45 -2.04 -0.39 1.43
N TRP A 46 -2.96 -1.20 0.89
CA TRP A 46 -3.35 -1.09 -0.53
C TRP A 46 -3.81 0.33 -0.88
N ASN A 47 -4.71 0.91 -0.09
CA ASN A 47 -5.26 2.24 -0.35
C ASN A 47 -4.17 3.32 -0.28
N GLU A 48 -3.25 3.22 0.68
CA GLU A 48 -2.11 4.14 0.82
C GLU A 48 -1.22 4.11 -0.43
N TRP A 49 -0.78 2.92 -0.84
CA TRP A 49 0.06 2.73 -2.02
C TRP A 49 -0.64 3.18 -3.31
N LEU A 50 -1.93 2.91 -3.45
CA LEU A 50 -2.70 3.36 -4.61
C LEU A 50 -2.84 4.88 -4.64
N ALA A 51 -3.11 5.52 -3.49
CA ALA A 51 -3.22 6.97 -3.41
C ALA A 51 -1.89 7.66 -3.79
N GLY A 52 -0.76 7.15 -3.28
CA GLY A 52 0.55 7.65 -3.67
C GLY A 52 0.84 7.47 -5.16
N LEU A 53 0.46 6.32 -5.72
CA LEU A 53 0.70 6.00 -7.13
C LEU A 53 -0.12 6.94 -8.04
N LYS A 54 -1.39 7.17 -7.69
CA LYS A 54 -2.25 8.15 -8.38
C LYS A 54 -1.66 9.55 -8.32
N LYS A 55 -1.15 9.98 -7.15
CA LYS A 55 -0.50 11.29 -7.00
C LYS A 55 0.69 11.44 -7.93
N ARG A 56 1.54 10.42 -8.07
CA ARG A 56 2.67 10.45 -9.03
C ARG A 56 2.21 10.48 -10.47
N TYR A 57 1.23 9.65 -10.85
CA TYR A 57 0.71 9.68 -12.22
C TYR A 57 0.03 11.00 -12.57
N ALA A 58 -0.62 11.67 -11.64
CA ALA A 58 -1.19 13.00 -11.87
C ALA A 58 -0.13 14.06 -12.19
N LEU A 59 1.08 13.94 -11.61
CA LEU A 59 2.21 14.82 -11.95
C LEU A 59 2.79 14.52 -13.34
N VAL A 60 2.81 13.25 -13.74
CA VAL A 60 3.32 12.80 -15.05
C VAL A 60 2.33 13.11 -16.19
N TYR A 61 1.03 13.02 -15.90
CA TYR A 61 -0.04 13.17 -16.89
C TYR A 61 -1.03 14.28 -16.46
N PRO A 62 -0.61 15.56 -16.47
CA PRO A 62 -1.42 16.66 -15.94
C PRO A 62 -2.72 16.92 -16.73
N ALA A 63 -2.81 16.46 -17.97
CA ALA A 63 -4.01 16.58 -18.80
C ALA A 63 -5.09 15.53 -18.50
N LYS A 64 -4.78 14.48 -17.73
CA LYS A 64 -5.72 13.41 -17.41
C LYS A 64 -6.59 13.80 -16.21
N SER A 65 -7.88 13.49 -16.31
CA SER A 65 -8.81 13.60 -15.19
C SER A 65 -8.45 12.62 -14.07
N ALA A 66 -8.94 12.87 -12.86
CA ALA A 66 -8.75 11.98 -11.73
C ALA A 66 -9.27 10.55 -12.01
N ALA A 67 -10.38 10.42 -12.74
CA ALA A 67 -10.94 9.13 -13.13
C ALA A 67 -10.03 8.36 -14.09
N GLU A 68 -9.45 9.04 -15.08
CA GLU A 68 -8.49 8.43 -16.00
C GLU A 68 -7.19 8.02 -15.29
N ILE A 69 -6.71 8.85 -14.35
CA ILE A 69 -5.55 8.51 -13.51
C ILE A 69 -5.83 7.26 -12.68
N GLU A 70 -7.03 7.15 -12.10
CA GLU A 70 -7.42 5.98 -11.32
C GLU A 70 -7.49 4.73 -12.17
N GLN A 71 -8.19 4.76 -13.31
CA GLN A 71 -8.26 3.63 -14.23
C GLN A 71 -6.87 3.22 -14.72
N TYR A 72 -6.03 4.19 -15.07
CA TYR A 72 -4.65 3.94 -15.47
C TYR A 72 -3.85 3.28 -14.35
N ALA A 73 -3.89 3.81 -13.13
CA ALA A 73 -3.19 3.25 -11.98
C ALA A 73 -3.62 1.81 -11.71
N ILE A 74 -4.93 1.52 -11.71
CA ILE A 74 -5.46 0.16 -11.52
C ILE A 74 -4.97 -0.79 -12.62
N GLY A 75 -4.98 -0.37 -13.89
CA GLY A 75 -4.43 -1.17 -14.99
C GLY A 75 -2.96 -1.53 -14.78
N ARG A 76 -2.14 -0.53 -14.41
CA ARG A 76 -0.70 -0.75 -14.13
C ARG A 76 -0.48 -1.68 -12.95
N VAL A 77 -1.28 -1.56 -11.89
CA VAL A 77 -1.22 -2.48 -10.75
C VAL A 77 -1.57 -3.91 -11.17
N GLN A 78 -2.61 -4.11 -11.97
CA GLN A 78 -2.99 -5.44 -12.45
C GLN A 78 -1.90 -6.07 -13.32
N ASP A 79 -1.25 -5.29 -14.18
CA ASP A 79 -0.09 -5.72 -14.96
C ASP A 79 1.04 -6.19 -14.04
N LYS A 80 1.37 -5.40 -13.01
CA LYS A 80 2.41 -5.75 -12.05
C LYS A 80 2.04 -6.97 -11.19
N ARG A 81 0.76 -7.13 -10.83
CA ARG A 81 0.29 -8.34 -10.15
C ARG A 81 0.58 -9.58 -11.00
N LYS A 82 0.20 -9.57 -12.28
CA LYS A 82 0.45 -10.70 -13.19
C LYS A 82 1.95 -11.00 -13.31
N ARG A 83 2.79 -9.96 -13.39
CA ARG A 83 4.25 -10.11 -13.39
C ARG A 83 4.76 -10.78 -12.12
N LEU A 84 4.34 -10.30 -10.93
CA LEU A 84 4.74 -10.89 -9.65
C LEU A 84 4.31 -12.36 -9.54
N GLN A 85 3.10 -12.68 -10.00
CA GLN A 85 2.61 -14.06 -10.09
C GLN A 85 3.51 -14.92 -11.00
N GLY A 86 3.89 -14.42 -12.17
CA GLY A 86 4.82 -15.10 -13.09
C GLY A 86 6.23 -15.31 -12.50
N MET A 87 6.59 -14.55 -11.46
CA MET A 87 7.84 -14.71 -10.70
C MET A 87 7.69 -15.63 -9.47
N GLY A 88 6.54 -16.27 -9.27
CA GLY A 88 6.26 -17.11 -8.10
C GLY A 88 5.78 -16.36 -6.86
N ILE A 89 5.49 -15.05 -6.97
CA ILE A 89 5.02 -14.20 -5.88
C ILE A 89 3.48 -14.07 -5.95
N ASP A 90 2.76 -15.15 -5.72
CA ASP A 90 1.28 -15.16 -5.79
C ASP A 90 0.60 -15.28 -4.42
N SER A 91 1.25 -15.93 -3.45
CA SER A 91 0.67 -16.11 -2.13
C SER A 91 0.66 -14.80 -1.33
N THR A 92 -0.28 -14.70 -0.38
CA THR A 92 -0.37 -13.57 0.53
C THR A 92 0.94 -13.36 1.31
N SER A 93 1.56 -14.46 1.79
CA SER A 93 2.85 -14.39 2.50
C SER A 93 3.97 -13.91 1.58
N ALA A 94 4.09 -14.43 0.36
CA ALA A 94 5.12 -14.00 -0.59
C ALA A 94 5.00 -12.51 -0.94
N ASN A 95 3.77 -11.99 -1.06
CA ASN A 95 3.54 -10.57 -1.30
C ASN A 95 3.88 -9.71 -0.08
N ARG A 96 3.60 -10.18 1.14
CA ARG A 96 4.07 -9.52 2.37
C ARG A 96 5.60 -9.50 2.46
N ASP A 97 6.25 -10.60 2.11
CA ASP A 97 7.72 -10.68 2.07
C ASP A 97 8.30 -9.75 1.00
N TYR A 98 7.65 -9.67 -0.17
CA TYR A 98 8.04 -8.74 -1.23
C TYR A 98 7.98 -7.29 -0.74
N LEU A 99 6.87 -6.90 -0.11
CA LEU A 99 6.73 -5.57 0.48
C LEU A 99 7.83 -5.28 1.51
N ALA A 100 8.08 -6.24 2.41
CA ALA A 100 9.06 -6.09 3.47
C ALA A 100 10.50 -5.93 2.95
N LYS A 101 10.81 -6.48 1.78
CA LYS A 101 12.15 -6.46 1.17
C LYS A 101 12.36 -5.29 0.21
N ASN A 102 11.32 -4.88 -0.52
CA ASN A 102 11.47 -3.99 -1.68
C ASN A 102 10.76 -2.65 -1.52
N CYS A 103 9.83 -2.53 -0.56
CA CYS A 103 8.87 -1.42 -0.52
C CYS A 103 8.99 -0.55 0.74
N LYS A 104 10.05 -0.72 1.52
CA LYS A 104 10.33 0.10 2.70
C LYS A 104 11.04 1.40 2.32
N SER A 105 10.78 2.48 3.07
CA SER A 105 11.62 3.68 3.13
C SER A 105 12.79 3.45 4.07
#